data_AF-A0A0S2SNM1-F1
#
_entry.id   AF-A0A0S2SNM1-F1
#
_cell.length_a   1.000
_cell.length_b   1.000
_cell.length_c   1.000
_cell.angle_alpha   90.00
_cell.angle_beta   90.00
_cell.angle_gamma   90.00
#
_symmetry.space_group_name_H-M   'P 1'
#
loop_
_entity.id
_entity.type
_entity.pdbx_description
1 polymer ?
#
loop_
_entity_poly.entity_id
_entity_poly.type
_entity_poly.pdbx_seq_one_letter_code
_entity_poly.pdbx_strand_id
1 'polypeptide(L)'
;MSALSALCLLGALLGSTSVRAEVEPVSWLLGQIRLGEATGREDLVSNSLYSLSLIEGARGELLAAQARQALRLGKVDEARRLLGELGKLAPDSPLYRQGMANLALNEPAKRQQLQQARLLSRAGRLDEALSLYRSLLVEGQAPSLELAVEYALLQASIPSLHRQGMAELVRLNRDYPGQPALQAGLAGHLLADGRQREAFTLLEKMAQSPFSRGSAASLWLGAIRDMPVGEPSIAALERFITVFGSGDEVTSALAMLEEQQSRWASPAFRARQRALAGEASLAELKRALAANPDDVVLIGALGQAYSRANQRALAIAQFERVLREPGLDDRAKW
;
A
#
# COMPACT_ATOMS: atom_id res chain seq x y z
N MET A 1 -29.20 -17.10 -73.26
CA MET A 1 -30.62 -17.53 -73.16
C MET A 1 -30.70 -18.36 -71.88
N SER A 2 -31.03 -17.74 -70.74
CA SER A 2 -32.39 -17.69 -70.16
C SER A 2 -32.94 -19.10 -69.88
N ALA A 3 -33.38 -19.53 -68.70
CA ALA A 3 -33.75 -18.83 -67.47
C ALA A 3 -33.93 -19.80 -66.28
N LEU A 4 -33.79 -19.26 -65.06
CA LEU A 4 -34.57 -19.47 -63.82
C LEU A 4 -34.88 -20.88 -63.26
N SER A 5 -34.50 -21.10 -61.98
CA SER A 5 -35.34 -21.55 -60.83
C SER A 5 -34.42 -21.80 -59.61
N ALA A 6 -34.24 -20.85 -58.66
CA ALA A 6 -34.98 -20.69 -57.38
C ALA A 6 -35.01 -21.94 -56.45
N LEU A 7 -34.27 -21.93 -55.33
CA LEU A 7 -34.78 -22.02 -53.93
C LEU A 7 -33.65 -22.20 -52.89
N CYS A 8 -33.91 -21.70 -51.68
CA CYS A 8 -33.26 -21.99 -50.38
C CYS A 8 -31.98 -21.22 -49.99
N LEU A 9 -32.18 -19.96 -49.59
CA LEU A 9 -31.40 -19.30 -48.54
C LEU A 9 -31.80 -19.87 -47.17
N LEU A 10 -30.88 -20.57 -46.50
CA LEU A 10 -30.99 -20.87 -45.07
C LEU A 10 -29.72 -20.41 -44.37
N GLY A 11 -29.92 -19.58 -43.34
CA GLY A 11 -28.88 -18.83 -42.64
C GLY A 11 -27.98 -19.71 -41.79
N ALA A 12 -26.68 -19.39 -41.84
CA ALA A 12 -25.70 -19.77 -40.84
C ALA A 12 -25.33 -18.52 -40.03
N LEU A 13 -26.20 -18.17 -39.08
CA LEU A 13 -25.88 -17.30 -37.95
C LEU A 13 -25.84 -18.19 -36.70
N LEU A 14 -24.70 -18.86 -36.52
CA LEU A 14 -24.27 -19.47 -35.27
C LEU A 14 -23.02 -18.68 -34.91
N GLY A 15 -23.08 -17.72 -34.01
CA GLY A 15 -23.29 -17.96 -32.60
C GLY A 15 -22.05 -17.43 -31.90
N SER A 16 -21.93 -16.11 -31.82
CA SER A 16 -21.00 -15.48 -30.89
C SER A 16 -21.53 -15.74 -29.48
N THR A 17 -21.09 -16.85 -28.88
CA THR A 17 -21.25 -17.10 -27.45
C THR A 17 -20.43 -16.05 -26.71
N SER A 18 -21.05 -14.91 -26.43
CA SER A 18 -20.60 -14.02 -25.38
C SER A 18 -20.69 -14.79 -24.07
N VAL A 19 -19.56 -15.34 -23.60
CA VAL A 19 -19.43 -15.81 -22.21
C VAL A 19 -19.47 -14.57 -21.33
N ARG A 20 -20.68 -14.09 -21.04
CA ARG A 20 -20.91 -13.14 -19.97
C ARG A 20 -20.90 -13.99 -18.71
N ALA A 21 -19.85 -13.90 -17.91
CA ALA A 21 -19.84 -14.53 -16.59
C ALA A 21 -21.09 -14.04 -15.84
N GLU A 22 -22.08 -14.92 -15.64
CA GLU A 22 -23.21 -14.65 -14.76
C GLU A 22 -22.63 -14.52 -13.35
N VAL A 23 -22.49 -13.28 -12.88
CA VAL A 23 -22.12 -13.04 -11.50
C VAL A 23 -23.33 -13.45 -10.66
N GLU A 24 -23.20 -14.53 -9.88
CA GLU A 24 -24.29 -14.98 -9.01
C GLU A 24 -24.73 -13.83 -8.08
N PRO A 25 -26.04 -13.51 -8.01
CA PRO A 25 -26.55 -12.34 -7.29
C PRO A 25 -26.07 -12.24 -5.82
N VAL A 26 -25.94 -13.38 -5.13
CA VAL A 26 -25.43 -13.45 -3.75
C VAL A 26 -23.97 -12.99 -3.65
N SER A 27 -23.11 -13.51 -4.52
CA SER A 27 -21.67 -13.18 -4.52
C SER A 27 -21.43 -11.69 -4.78
N TRP A 28 -22.21 -11.12 -5.71
CA TRP A 28 -22.16 -9.69 -6.00
C TRP A 28 -22.57 -8.84 -4.79
N LEU A 29 -23.69 -9.17 -4.13
CA LEU A 29 -24.18 -8.46 -2.95
C LEU A 29 -23.21 -8.56 -1.77
N LEU A 30 -22.60 -9.73 -1.55
CA LEU A 30 -21.53 -9.89 -0.57
C LEU A 30 -20.30 -9.04 -0.89
N GLY A 31 -19.98 -8.87 -2.17
CA GLY A 31 -18.96 -7.93 -2.64
C GLY A 31 -19.30 -6.48 -2.29
N GLN A 32 -20.55 -6.05 -2.51
CA GLN A 32 -21.00 -4.70 -2.14
C GLN A 32 -21.00 -4.48 -0.62
N ILE A 33 -21.38 -5.49 0.15
CA ILE A 33 -21.26 -5.46 1.62
C ILE A 33 -19.80 -5.25 2.00
N ARG A 34 -18.87 -6.10 1.53
CA ARG A 34 -17.43 -5.95 1.84
C ARG A 34 -16.87 -4.58 1.45
N LEU A 35 -17.29 -4.04 0.30
CA LEU A 35 -16.91 -2.69 -0.13
C LEU A 35 -17.44 -1.63 0.85
N GLY A 36 -18.71 -1.73 1.25
CA GLY A 36 -19.32 -0.84 2.24
C GLY A 36 -18.62 -0.92 3.60
N GLU A 37 -18.31 -2.14 4.07
CA GLU A 37 -17.56 -2.40 5.29
C GLU A 37 -16.16 -1.77 5.24
N ALA A 38 -15.44 -1.97 4.13
CA ALA A 38 -14.08 -1.46 3.94
C ALA A 38 -14.03 0.08 3.88
N THR A 39 -15.05 0.70 3.28
CA THR A 39 -15.10 2.16 3.05
C THR A 39 -15.87 2.93 4.11
N GLY A 40 -16.44 2.25 5.12
CA GLY A 40 -17.31 2.87 6.12
C GLY A 40 -18.66 3.36 5.57
N ARG A 41 -19.05 2.92 4.37
CA ARG A 41 -20.32 3.26 3.70
C ARG A 41 -21.44 2.35 4.22
N GLU A 42 -21.92 2.65 5.43
CA GLU A 42 -23.01 1.88 6.07
C GLU A 42 -24.34 1.94 5.31
N ASP A 43 -24.55 2.97 4.48
CA ASP A 43 -25.66 3.05 3.53
C ASP A 43 -25.59 1.94 2.47
N LEU A 44 -24.40 1.72 1.88
CA LEU A 44 -24.16 0.66 0.93
C LEU A 44 -24.32 -0.72 1.58
N VAL A 45 -23.79 -0.89 2.80
CA VAL A 45 -23.97 -2.12 3.57
C VAL A 45 -25.45 -2.41 3.79
N SER A 46 -26.22 -1.43 4.28
CA SER A 46 -27.63 -1.61 4.61
C SER A 46 -28.49 -1.92 3.39
N ASN A 47 -28.28 -1.21 2.28
CA ASN A 47 -28.98 -1.46 1.02
C ASN A 47 -28.66 -2.87 0.47
N SER A 48 -27.40 -3.27 0.53
CA SER A 48 -26.98 -4.59 0.05
C SER A 48 -27.49 -5.73 0.92
N LEU A 49 -27.54 -5.55 2.25
CA LEU A 49 -28.15 -6.50 3.17
C LEU A 49 -29.66 -6.64 2.95
N TYR A 50 -30.34 -5.52 2.68
CA TYR A 50 -31.76 -5.55 2.30
C TYR A 50 -31.97 -6.37 1.04
N SER A 51 -31.23 -6.11 -0.03
CA SER A 51 -31.31 -6.90 -1.27
C SER A 51 -30.96 -8.37 -1.04
N LEU A 52 -29.96 -8.67 -0.20
CA LEU A 52 -29.57 -10.05 0.14
C LEU A 52 -30.70 -10.78 0.87
N SER A 53 -31.48 -10.07 1.69
CA SER A 53 -32.61 -10.65 2.43
C SER A 53 -33.77 -11.10 1.54
N LEU A 54 -33.82 -10.62 0.29
CA LEU A 54 -34.84 -11.00 -0.70
C LEU A 54 -34.45 -12.27 -1.48
N ILE A 55 -33.23 -12.79 -1.32
CA ILE A 55 -32.75 -13.97 -2.06
C ILE A 55 -33.00 -15.23 -1.23
N GLU A 56 -33.78 -16.15 -1.79
CA GLU A 56 -33.96 -17.49 -1.22
C GLU A 56 -32.62 -18.23 -1.15
N GLY A 57 -32.34 -18.87 -0.02
CA GLY A 57 -31.09 -19.61 0.22
C GLY A 57 -29.94 -18.79 0.81
N ALA A 58 -29.97 -17.46 0.75
CA ALA A 58 -28.88 -16.59 1.26
C ALA A 58 -28.94 -16.30 2.78
N ARG A 59 -29.76 -17.06 3.53
CA ARG A 59 -30.06 -16.74 4.94
C ARG A 59 -28.84 -16.87 5.86
N GLY A 60 -27.94 -17.82 5.58
CA GLY A 60 -26.72 -17.99 6.38
C GLY A 60 -25.77 -16.80 6.22
N GLU A 61 -25.54 -16.39 4.97
CA GLU A 61 -24.74 -15.24 4.56
C GLU A 61 -25.30 -13.94 5.14
N LEU A 62 -26.62 -13.76 5.06
CA LEU A 62 -27.32 -12.61 5.62
C LEU A 62 -27.10 -12.50 7.13
N LEU A 63 -27.35 -13.58 7.88
CA LEU A 63 -27.18 -13.59 9.34
C LEU A 63 -25.73 -13.29 9.74
N ALA A 64 -24.76 -13.88 9.03
CA ALA A 64 -23.34 -13.62 9.28
C ALA A 64 -22.95 -12.16 9.00
N ALA A 65 -23.43 -11.59 7.87
CA ALA A 65 -23.12 -10.22 7.50
C ALA A 65 -23.82 -9.19 8.41
N GLN A 66 -25.08 -9.42 8.80
CA GLN A 66 -25.78 -8.61 9.80
C GLN A 66 -25.10 -8.68 11.16
N ALA A 67 -24.61 -9.85 11.59
CA ALA A 67 -23.86 -9.97 12.83
C ALA A 67 -22.57 -9.15 12.79
N ARG A 68 -21.81 -9.18 11.69
CA ARG A 68 -20.63 -8.31 11.51
C ARG A 68 -20.98 -6.82 11.57
N GLN A 69 -22.09 -6.41 10.93
CA GLN A 69 -22.57 -5.04 11.00
C GLN A 69 -22.93 -4.64 12.43
N ALA A 70 -23.70 -5.47 13.14
CA ALA A 70 -24.09 -5.25 14.53
C ALA A 70 -22.86 -5.08 15.43
N LEU A 71 -21.82 -5.91 15.25
CA LEU A 71 -20.54 -5.77 15.99
C LEU A 71 -19.84 -4.43 15.71
N ARG A 72 -19.74 -3.99 14.44
CA ARG A 72 -19.16 -2.68 14.10
C ARG A 72 -19.92 -1.52 14.72
N LEU A 73 -21.25 -1.64 14.83
CA LEU A 73 -22.12 -0.64 15.45
C LEU A 73 -22.20 -0.77 16.99
N GLY A 74 -21.43 -1.68 17.60
CA GLY A 74 -21.42 -1.89 19.05
C GLY A 74 -22.66 -2.61 19.61
N LYS A 75 -23.53 -3.15 18.75
CA LYS A 75 -24.75 -3.87 19.11
C LYS A 75 -24.46 -5.35 19.40
N VAL A 76 -23.69 -5.61 20.46
CA VAL A 76 -23.16 -6.95 20.79
C VAL A 76 -24.26 -7.97 21.04
N ASP A 77 -25.34 -7.60 21.72
CA ASP A 77 -26.46 -8.51 22.01
C ASP A 77 -27.23 -8.90 20.74
N GLU A 78 -27.39 -7.95 19.81
CA GLU A 78 -28.00 -8.21 18.50
C GLU A 78 -27.14 -9.19 17.70
N ALA A 79 -25.82 -8.95 17.64
CA ALA A 79 -24.89 -9.86 16.98
C ALA A 79 -24.94 -11.27 17.59
N ARG A 80 -25.00 -11.39 18.92
CA ARG A 80 -25.14 -12.67 19.63
C ARG A 80 -26.43 -13.39 19.24
N ARG A 81 -27.56 -12.69 19.16
CA ARG A 81 -28.83 -13.26 18.74
C ARG A 81 -28.75 -13.77 17.28
N LEU A 82 -28.25 -12.94 16.36
CA LEU A 82 -28.11 -13.29 14.94
C LEU A 82 -27.21 -14.52 14.75
N LEU A 83 -26.09 -14.58 15.46
CA LEU A 83 -25.20 -15.74 15.43
C LEU A 83 -25.85 -16.98 16.07
N GLY A 84 -26.67 -16.81 17.11
CA GLY A 84 -27.47 -17.89 17.68
C GLY A 84 -28.46 -18.49 16.66
N GLU A 85 -29.08 -17.65 15.82
CA GLU A 85 -29.91 -18.12 14.71
C GLU A 85 -29.08 -18.83 13.62
N LEU A 86 -27.91 -18.29 13.27
CA LEU A 86 -27.00 -18.91 12.32
C LEU A 86 -26.52 -20.28 12.81
N GLY A 87 -26.22 -20.42 14.10
CA GLY A 87 -25.81 -21.69 14.71
C GLY A 87 -26.92 -22.74 14.71
N LYS A 88 -28.20 -22.35 14.79
CA LYS A 88 -29.32 -23.28 14.61
C LYS A 88 -29.49 -23.73 13.16
N LEU A 89 -29.17 -22.85 12.21
CA LEU A 89 -29.28 -23.12 10.78
C LEU A 89 -28.12 -23.99 10.26
N ALA A 90 -26.89 -23.66 10.65
CA ALA A 90 -25.67 -24.25 10.13
C ALA A 90 -24.56 -24.25 11.21
N PRO A 91 -24.65 -25.12 12.24
CA PRO A 91 -23.75 -25.14 13.39
C PRO A 91 -22.28 -25.41 13.03
N ASP A 92 -22.03 -26.18 11.96
CA ASP A 92 -20.69 -26.52 11.50
C ASP A 92 -20.20 -25.63 10.35
N SER A 93 -20.90 -24.53 10.06
CA SER A 93 -20.48 -23.62 9.00
C SER A 93 -19.24 -22.80 9.41
N PRO A 94 -18.29 -22.57 8.48
CA PRO A 94 -17.19 -21.63 8.71
C PRO A 94 -17.70 -20.22 9.07
N LEU A 95 -18.82 -19.79 8.46
CA LEU A 95 -19.45 -18.50 8.76
C LEU A 95 -19.86 -18.38 10.23
N TYR A 96 -20.46 -19.41 10.80
CA TYR A 96 -20.84 -19.43 12.21
C TYR A 96 -19.61 -19.36 13.12
N ARG A 97 -18.59 -20.20 12.87
CA ARG A 97 -17.37 -20.21 13.69
C ARG A 97 -16.62 -18.88 13.63
N GLN A 98 -16.48 -18.29 12.44
CA GLN A 98 -15.87 -16.97 12.27
C GLN A 98 -16.68 -15.87 12.97
N GLY A 99 -18.01 -15.90 12.84
CA GLY A 99 -18.89 -14.95 13.51
C GLY A 99 -18.79 -15.03 15.05
N MET A 100 -18.79 -16.24 15.61
CA MET A 100 -18.61 -16.46 17.05
C MET A 100 -17.23 -16.02 17.54
N ALA A 101 -16.18 -16.25 16.75
CA ALA A 101 -14.84 -15.78 17.06
C ALA A 101 -14.76 -14.25 17.07
N ASN A 102 -15.44 -13.57 16.12
CA ASN A 102 -15.51 -12.12 16.08
C ASN A 102 -16.29 -11.56 17.28
N LEU A 103 -17.41 -12.20 17.64
CA LEU A 103 -18.16 -11.87 18.84
C LEU A 103 -17.28 -11.97 20.09
N ALA A 104 -16.49 -13.03 20.23
CA ALA A 104 -15.59 -13.26 21.37
C ALA A 104 -14.51 -12.17 21.52
N LEU A 105 -14.14 -11.44 20.45
CA LEU A 105 -13.23 -10.29 20.56
C LEU A 105 -13.79 -9.14 21.42
N ASN A 106 -15.09 -9.16 21.76
CA ASN A 106 -15.71 -8.18 22.66
C ASN A 106 -15.60 -8.58 24.14
N GLU A 107 -15.17 -9.80 24.45
CA GLU A 107 -14.96 -10.25 25.82
C GLU A 107 -13.79 -9.49 26.47
N PRO A 108 -13.86 -9.13 27.76
CA PRO A 108 -12.81 -8.36 28.43
C PRO A 108 -11.40 -8.96 28.28
N ALA A 109 -11.28 -10.28 28.44
CA ALA A 109 -10.00 -10.98 28.33
C ALA A 109 -9.40 -10.90 26.91
N LYS A 110 -10.22 -11.15 25.88
CA LYS A 110 -9.79 -11.07 24.47
C LYS A 110 -9.47 -9.63 24.06
N ARG A 111 -10.26 -8.65 24.53
CA ARG A 111 -9.95 -7.23 24.33
C ARG A 111 -8.61 -6.85 24.95
N GLN A 112 -8.36 -7.24 26.20
CA GLN A 112 -7.08 -6.99 26.86
C GLN A 112 -5.92 -7.63 26.09
N GLN A 113 -6.10 -8.88 25.64
CA GLN A 113 -5.11 -9.60 24.86
C GLN A 113 -4.76 -8.88 23.54
N LEU A 114 -5.78 -8.42 22.80
CA LEU A 114 -5.58 -7.68 21.55
C LEU A 114 -4.90 -6.33 21.81
N GLN A 115 -5.26 -5.62 22.88
CA GLN A 115 -4.57 -4.37 23.25
C GLN A 115 -3.10 -4.62 23.61
N GLN A 116 -2.81 -5.69 24.34
CA GLN A 116 -1.43 -6.07 24.64
C GLN A 116 -0.64 -6.38 23.37
N ALA A 117 -1.23 -7.10 22.40
CA ALA A 117 -0.60 -7.40 21.12
C ALA A 117 -0.24 -6.11 20.35
N ARG A 118 -1.16 -5.14 20.31
CA ARG A 118 -0.96 -3.82 19.69
C ARG A 118 0.16 -3.02 20.37
N LEU A 119 0.21 -3.03 21.70
CA LEU A 119 1.27 -2.36 22.47
C LEU A 119 2.64 -2.97 22.17
N LEU A 120 2.74 -4.30 22.16
CA LEU A 120 3.98 -5.00 21.84
C LEU A 120 4.45 -4.71 20.40
N SER A 121 3.52 -4.71 19.44
CA SER A 121 3.83 -4.38 18.05
C SER A 121 4.39 -2.96 17.92
N ARG A 122 3.78 -1.98 18.60
CA ARG A 122 4.27 -0.59 18.59
C ARG A 122 5.61 -0.41 19.30
N ALA A 123 5.88 -1.23 20.31
CA ALA A 123 7.16 -1.26 21.02
C ALA A 123 8.26 -2.02 20.27
N GLY A 124 8.00 -2.54 19.06
CA GLY A 124 8.97 -3.33 18.29
C GLY A 124 9.20 -4.75 18.81
N ARG A 125 8.40 -5.22 19.79
CA ARG A 125 8.46 -6.60 20.33
C ARG A 125 7.63 -7.54 19.44
N LEU A 126 8.07 -7.69 18.20
CA LEU A 126 7.27 -8.27 17.12
C LEU A 126 6.92 -9.75 17.34
N ASP A 127 7.85 -10.56 17.85
CA ASP A 127 7.61 -12.00 18.08
C ASP A 127 6.54 -12.25 19.16
N GLU A 128 6.55 -11.45 20.22
CA GLU A 128 5.57 -11.55 21.30
C GLU A 128 4.20 -11.05 20.85
N ALA A 129 4.17 -9.95 20.08
CA ALA A 129 2.94 -9.49 19.43
C ALA A 129 2.38 -10.59 18.53
N LEU A 130 3.23 -11.25 17.72
CA LEU A 130 2.83 -12.29 16.78
C LEU A 130 2.20 -13.49 17.50
N SER A 131 2.77 -13.89 18.64
CA SER A 131 2.21 -14.95 19.48
C SER A 131 0.80 -14.59 19.99
N LEU A 132 0.60 -13.37 20.48
CA LEU A 132 -0.71 -12.92 20.94
C LEU A 132 -1.73 -12.86 19.79
N TYR A 133 -1.37 -12.28 18.64
CA TYR A 133 -2.27 -12.27 17.48
C TYR A 133 -2.66 -13.68 17.03
N ARG A 134 -1.70 -14.62 16.97
CA ARG A 134 -1.98 -16.02 16.59
C ARG A 134 -3.00 -16.69 17.49
N SER A 135 -2.99 -16.40 18.79
CA SER A 135 -3.96 -16.97 19.75
C SER A 135 -5.37 -16.37 19.66
N LEU A 136 -5.55 -15.30 18.87
CA LEU A 136 -6.85 -14.72 18.54
C LEU A 136 -7.44 -15.28 17.24
N LEU A 137 -6.66 -16.05 16.47
CA LEU A 137 -7.11 -16.66 15.22
C LEU A 137 -7.96 -17.90 15.50
N VAL A 138 -8.90 -18.18 14.61
CA VAL A 138 -9.69 -19.41 14.59
C VAL A 138 -9.46 -20.10 13.26
N GLU A 139 -9.03 -21.37 13.31
CA GLU A 139 -8.65 -22.15 12.12
C GLU A 139 -7.55 -21.46 11.29
N GLY A 140 -6.67 -20.71 11.96
CA GLY A 140 -5.60 -19.93 11.32
C GLY A 140 -6.08 -18.67 10.61
N GLN A 141 -7.36 -18.30 10.73
CA GLN A 141 -7.95 -17.11 10.12
C GLN A 141 -8.33 -16.07 11.18
N ALA A 142 -8.19 -14.80 10.81
CA ALA A 142 -8.59 -13.69 11.66
C ALA A 142 -10.13 -13.54 11.67
N PRO A 143 -10.78 -13.40 12.84
CA PRO A 143 -12.23 -13.33 12.93
C PRO A 143 -12.87 -12.07 12.35
N SER A 144 -12.08 -11.03 12.11
CA SER A 144 -12.54 -9.76 11.55
C SER A 144 -11.54 -9.21 10.53
N LEU A 145 -12.01 -8.31 9.66
CA LEU A 145 -11.15 -7.62 8.68
C LEU A 145 -10.07 -6.80 9.39
N GLU A 146 -10.44 -6.10 10.46
CA GLU A 146 -9.53 -5.27 11.24
C GLU A 146 -8.38 -6.10 11.80
N LEU A 147 -8.70 -7.27 12.38
CA LEU A 147 -7.66 -8.17 12.90
C LEU A 147 -6.82 -8.78 11.79
N ALA A 148 -7.42 -9.12 10.63
CA ALA A 148 -6.70 -9.65 9.48
C ALA A 148 -5.64 -8.64 8.98
N VAL A 149 -6.03 -7.37 8.86
CA VAL A 149 -5.15 -6.29 8.43
C VAL A 149 -4.03 -6.07 9.45
N GLU A 150 -4.34 -5.97 10.75
CA GLU A 150 -3.32 -5.81 11.79
C GLU A 150 -2.32 -6.97 11.81
N TYR A 151 -2.81 -8.20 11.68
CA TYR A 151 -1.95 -9.39 11.65
C TYR A 151 -1.04 -9.40 10.41
N ALA A 152 -1.58 -9.09 9.23
CA ALA A 152 -0.81 -9.05 7.98
C ALA A 152 0.26 -7.94 8.00
N LEU A 153 -0.05 -6.77 8.56
CA LEU A 153 0.91 -5.67 8.75
C LEU A 153 2.05 -6.07 9.71
N LEU A 154 1.72 -6.75 10.81
CA LEU A 154 2.73 -7.30 11.70
C LEU A 154 3.63 -8.31 10.98
N GLN A 155 3.06 -9.23 10.21
CA GLN A 155 3.83 -10.18 9.42
C GLN A 155 4.73 -9.49 8.39
N ALA A 156 4.24 -8.46 7.71
CA ALA A 156 5.01 -7.66 6.76
C ALA A 156 6.17 -6.90 7.43
N SER A 157 6.06 -6.64 8.73
CA SER A 157 7.12 -5.97 9.52
C SER A 157 8.20 -6.91 10.06
N ILE A 158 7.98 -8.23 10.01
CA ILE A 158 8.93 -9.24 10.49
C ILE A 158 9.73 -9.78 9.29
N PRO A 159 11.07 -9.63 9.21
CA PRO A 159 11.85 -9.99 8.02
C PRO A 159 11.63 -11.43 7.51
N SER A 160 11.53 -12.41 8.42
CA SER A 160 11.29 -13.82 8.07
C SER A 160 9.88 -14.10 7.54
N LEU A 161 8.90 -13.23 7.85
CA LEU A 161 7.50 -13.36 7.43
C LEU A 161 7.09 -12.31 6.39
N HIS A 162 7.98 -11.38 6.06
CA HIS A 162 7.69 -10.20 5.26
C HIS A 162 6.98 -10.55 3.95
N ARG A 163 7.49 -11.53 3.20
CA ARG A 163 6.89 -12.01 1.94
C ARG A 163 5.45 -12.52 2.14
N GLN A 164 5.21 -13.27 3.21
CA GLN A 164 3.88 -13.80 3.52
C GLN A 164 2.92 -12.67 3.90
N GLY A 165 3.36 -11.75 4.77
CA GLY A 165 2.57 -10.57 5.15
C GLY A 165 2.21 -9.70 3.95
N MET A 166 3.18 -9.42 3.07
CA MET A 166 2.94 -8.67 1.83
C MET A 166 1.95 -9.36 0.90
N ALA A 167 2.06 -10.69 0.73
CA ALA A 167 1.09 -11.44 -0.07
C ALA A 167 -0.33 -11.35 0.51
N GLU A 168 -0.46 -11.41 1.84
CA GLU A 168 -1.74 -11.30 2.52
C GLU A 168 -2.32 -9.87 2.43
N LEU A 169 -1.51 -8.82 2.58
CA LEU A 169 -1.95 -7.44 2.39
C LEU A 169 -2.45 -7.18 0.96
N VAL A 170 -1.76 -7.71 -0.06
CA VAL A 170 -2.21 -7.62 -1.46
C VAL A 170 -3.53 -8.35 -1.67
N ARG A 171 -3.67 -9.57 -1.10
CA ARG A 171 -4.92 -10.34 -1.17
C ARG A 171 -6.07 -9.59 -0.50
N LEU A 172 -5.86 -9.10 0.72
CA LEU A 172 -6.85 -8.32 1.47
C LEU A 172 -7.26 -7.06 0.70
N ASN A 173 -6.32 -6.33 0.09
CA ASN A 173 -6.63 -5.09 -0.63
C ASN A 173 -7.43 -5.35 -1.91
N ARG A 174 -7.29 -6.53 -2.52
CA ARG A 174 -8.13 -6.97 -3.62
C ARG A 174 -9.54 -7.35 -3.15
N ASP A 175 -9.65 -8.05 -2.03
CA ASP A 175 -10.91 -8.59 -1.53
C ASP A 175 -11.76 -7.52 -0.78
N TYR A 176 -11.10 -6.49 -0.23
CA TYR A 176 -11.66 -5.36 0.52
C TYR A 176 -11.09 -4.02 0.00
N PRO A 177 -11.42 -3.64 -1.25
CA PRO A 177 -10.89 -2.42 -1.85
C PRO A 177 -11.35 -1.18 -1.08
N GLY A 178 -10.43 -0.24 -0.88
CA GLY A 178 -10.74 1.05 -0.25
C GLY A 178 -10.64 1.08 1.28
N GLN A 179 -10.21 -0.01 1.93
CA GLN A 179 -9.93 0.00 3.37
C GLN A 179 -8.71 0.89 3.66
N PRO A 180 -8.86 2.02 4.40
CA PRO A 180 -7.79 3.02 4.49
C PRO A 180 -6.50 2.56 5.18
N ALA A 181 -6.61 1.88 6.33
CA ALA A 181 -5.46 1.40 7.10
C ALA A 181 -4.66 0.32 6.35
N LEU A 182 -5.35 -0.57 5.65
CA LEU A 182 -4.77 -1.60 4.79
C LEU A 182 -4.01 -0.98 3.62
N GLN A 183 -4.63 -0.03 2.92
CA GLN A 183 -3.98 0.65 1.79
C GLN A 183 -2.78 1.47 2.23
N ALA A 184 -2.89 2.21 3.34
CA ALA A 184 -1.79 2.98 3.90
C ALA A 184 -0.62 2.09 4.33
N GLY A 185 -0.89 1.00 5.05
CA GLY A 185 0.15 0.06 5.47
C GLY A 185 0.80 -0.67 4.29
N LEU A 186 0.03 -1.09 3.28
CA LEU A 186 0.55 -1.69 2.06
C LEU A 186 1.43 -0.68 1.29
N ALA A 187 0.98 0.56 1.12
CA ALA A 187 1.78 1.61 0.46
C ALA A 187 3.08 1.89 1.22
N GLY A 188 3.03 1.96 2.56
CA GLY A 188 4.21 2.14 3.40
C GLY A 188 5.25 1.03 3.22
N HIS A 189 4.83 -0.24 3.22
CA HIS A 189 5.73 -1.35 2.95
C HIS A 189 6.28 -1.35 1.51
N LEU A 190 5.43 -1.06 0.50
CA LEU A 190 5.90 -0.94 -0.88
C LEU A 190 6.98 0.16 -1.04
N LEU A 191 6.84 1.29 -0.34
CA LEU A 191 7.86 2.34 -0.33
C LEU A 191 9.15 1.85 0.34
N ALA A 192 9.05 1.21 1.51
CA ALA A 192 10.20 0.67 2.23
C ALA A 192 10.96 -0.41 1.43
N ASP A 193 10.25 -1.21 0.64
CA ASP A 193 10.82 -2.22 -0.26
C ASP A 193 11.44 -1.64 -1.54
N GLY A 194 11.43 -0.30 -1.71
CA GLY A 194 11.90 0.37 -2.93
C GLY A 194 10.96 0.20 -4.14
N ARG A 195 9.75 -0.35 -3.95
CA ARG A 195 8.74 -0.58 -5.00
C ARG A 195 7.91 0.68 -5.27
N GLN A 196 8.61 1.79 -5.51
CA GLN A 196 8.02 3.13 -5.61
C GLN A 196 6.88 3.24 -6.62
N ARG A 197 7.02 2.65 -7.83
CA ARG A 197 5.98 2.72 -8.86
C ARG A 197 4.65 2.10 -8.39
N GLU A 198 4.72 0.97 -7.69
CA GLU A 198 3.54 0.30 -7.17
C GLU A 198 2.93 1.07 -6.01
N ALA A 199 3.77 1.59 -5.11
CA ALA A 199 3.33 2.45 -4.02
C ALA A 199 2.60 3.70 -4.52
N PHE A 200 3.19 4.46 -5.45
CA PHE A 200 2.57 5.67 -5.99
C PHE A 200 1.28 5.38 -6.76
N THR A 201 1.22 4.26 -7.49
CA THR A 201 -0.03 3.81 -8.13
C THR A 201 -1.15 3.56 -7.10
N LEU A 202 -0.81 2.98 -5.95
CA LEU A 202 -1.77 2.78 -4.86
C LEU A 202 -2.14 4.10 -4.18
N LEU A 203 -1.18 4.99 -3.92
CA LEU A 203 -1.41 6.30 -3.30
C LEU A 203 -2.29 7.19 -4.19
N GLU A 204 -2.15 7.15 -5.51
CA GLU A 204 -3.06 7.83 -6.45
C GLU A 204 -4.50 7.32 -6.33
N LYS A 205 -4.69 6.01 -6.19
CA LYS A 205 -6.03 5.43 -5.97
C LYS A 205 -6.59 5.86 -4.62
N MET A 206 -5.77 5.85 -3.58
CA MET A 206 -6.17 6.30 -2.25
C MET A 206 -6.58 7.79 -2.25
N ALA A 207 -5.89 8.63 -3.02
CA ALA A 207 -6.20 10.06 -3.13
C ALA A 207 -7.61 10.34 -3.70
N GLN A 208 -8.20 9.40 -4.44
CA GLN A 208 -9.56 9.51 -4.98
C GLN A 208 -10.66 9.28 -3.92
N SER A 209 -10.31 8.73 -2.75
CA SER A 209 -11.23 8.49 -1.65
C SER A 209 -11.07 9.53 -0.54
N PRO A 210 -12.14 10.22 -0.10
CA PRO A 210 -12.06 11.14 1.04
C PRO A 210 -11.50 10.49 2.32
N PHE A 211 -11.73 9.19 2.52
CA PHE A 211 -11.30 8.45 3.72
C PHE A 211 -9.81 8.09 3.72
N SER A 212 -9.20 7.97 2.54
CA SER A 212 -7.79 7.58 2.39
C SER A 212 -6.90 8.73 1.91
N ARG A 213 -7.48 9.84 1.45
CA ARG A 213 -6.76 10.97 0.86
C ARG A 213 -5.72 11.58 1.80
N GLY A 214 -6.06 11.80 3.07
CA GLY A 214 -5.12 12.36 4.05
C GLY A 214 -3.91 11.45 4.28
N SER A 215 -4.13 10.15 4.54
CA SER A 215 -3.03 9.18 4.68
C SER A 215 -2.19 9.05 3.41
N ALA A 216 -2.83 9.11 2.24
CA ALA A 216 -2.12 9.10 0.97
C ALA A 216 -1.22 10.33 0.80
N ALA A 217 -1.72 11.52 1.14
CA ALA A 217 -0.96 12.77 1.07
C ALA A 217 0.27 12.72 1.97
N SER A 218 0.09 12.29 3.22
CA SER A 218 1.17 12.16 4.19
C SER A 218 2.26 11.18 3.74
N LEU A 219 1.89 9.96 3.31
CA LEU A 219 2.84 8.95 2.84
C LEU A 219 3.55 9.38 1.55
N TRP A 220 2.83 9.97 0.60
CA TRP A 220 3.40 10.42 -0.66
C TRP A 220 4.40 11.54 -0.43
N LEU A 221 4.04 12.59 0.33
CA LEU A 221 4.94 13.70 0.60
C LEU A 221 6.16 13.25 1.42
N GLY A 222 5.98 12.31 2.36
CA GLY A 222 7.08 11.67 3.06
C GLY A 222 8.07 11.01 2.10
N ALA A 223 7.57 10.20 1.17
CA ALA A 223 8.41 9.54 0.17
C ALA A 223 9.16 10.54 -0.73
N ILE A 224 8.54 11.66 -1.10
CA ILE A 224 9.18 12.73 -1.87
C ILE A 224 10.30 13.41 -1.06
N ARG A 225 10.09 13.62 0.24
CA ARG A 225 11.07 14.24 1.13
C ARG A 225 12.36 13.43 1.23
N ASP A 226 12.27 12.11 1.13
CA ASP A 226 13.41 11.20 1.15
C ASP A 226 14.15 11.14 -0.21
N MET A 227 13.61 11.74 -1.27
CA MET A 227 14.28 11.80 -2.57
C MET A 227 15.44 12.81 -2.54
N PRO A 228 16.58 12.50 -3.19
CA PRO A 228 17.61 13.49 -3.46
C PRO A 228 17.04 14.65 -4.28
N VAL A 229 17.43 15.89 -3.93
CA VAL A 229 16.96 17.08 -4.63
C VAL A 229 17.46 17.06 -6.08
N GLY A 230 16.52 17.03 -7.03
CA GLY A 230 16.78 17.13 -8.45
C GLY A 230 15.51 17.13 -9.30
N GLU A 231 15.69 16.96 -10.61
CA GLU A 231 14.55 16.90 -11.55
C GLU A 231 13.48 15.85 -11.13
N PRO A 232 13.85 14.64 -10.66
CA PRO A 232 12.85 13.65 -10.23
C PRO A 232 12.02 14.09 -9.01
N SER A 233 12.64 14.72 -8.00
CA SER A 233 11.94 15.18 -6.79
C SER A 233 11.06 16.40 -7.09
N ILE A 234 11.52 17.32 -7.94
CA ILE A 234 10.74 18.48 -8.41
C ILE A 234 9.50 18.00 -9.18
N ALA A 235 9.67 17.09 -10.15
CA ALA A 235 8.55 16.53 -10.91
C ALA A 235 7.56 15.77 -10.00
N ALA A 236 8.06 15.06 -8.98
CA ALA A 236 7.21 14.38 -8.01
C ALA A 236 6.38 15.36 -7.16
N LEU A 237 6.96 16.50 -6.75
CA LEU A 237 6.25 17.58 -6.05
C LEU A 237 5.15 18.21 -6.92
N GLU A 238 5.46 18.51 -8.19
CA GLU A 238 4.47 19.05 -9.13
C GLU A 238 3.29 18.08 -9.35
N ARG A 239 3.60 16.78 -9.48
CA ARG A 239 2.57 15.73 -9.57
C ARG A 239 1.74 15.67 -8.30
N PHE A 240 2.38 15.70 -7.13
CA PHE A 240 1.72 15.69 -5.84
C PHE A 240 0.72 16.86 -5.71
N ILE A 241 1.18 18.09 -6.00
CA ILE A 241 0.34 19.30 -5.96
C ILE A 241 -0.87 19.15 -6.91
N THR A 242 -0.65 18.60 -8.11
CA THR A 242 -1.73 18.36 -9.09
C THR A 242 -2.76 17.34 -8.59
N VAL A 243 -2.33 16.25 -7.96
CA VAL A 243 -3.23 15.18 -7.47
C VAL A 243 -4.02 15.62 -6.24
N PHE A 244 -3.38 16.32 -5.31
CA PHE A 244 -3.98 16.68 -4.02
C PHE A 244 -4.68 18.05 -4.03
N GLY A 245 -4.26 18.99 -4.88
CA GLY A 245 -4.94 20.27 -5.13
C GLY A 245 -4.92 21.28 -3.99
N SER A 246 -5.29 20.88 -2.77
CA SER A 246 -5.32 21.71 -1.56
C SER A 246 -5.10 20.89 -0.28
N GLY A 247 -4.85 21.57 0.84
CA GLY A 247 -4.58 20.97 2.15
C GLY A 247 -3.19 21.33 2.69
N ASP A 248 -2.93 21.01 3.95
CA ASP A 248 -1.68 21.37 4.64
C ASP A 248 -0.45 20.70 4.01
N GLU A 249 -0.59 19.45 3.55
CA GLU A 249 0.47 18.76 2.82
C GLU A 249 0.73 19.41 1.45
N VAL A 250 -0.29 19.97 0.79
CA VAL A 250 -0.10 20.71 -0.47
C VAL A 250 0.62 22.03 -0.24
N THR A 251 0.27 22.75 0.83
CA THR A 251 1.01 23.95 1.25
C THR A 251 2.48 23.62 1.53
N SER A 252 2.73 22.51 2.23
CA SER A 252 4.08 22.03 2.50
C SER A 252 4.83 21.65 1.20
N ALA A 253 4.15 20.99 0.26
CA ALA A 253 4.73 20.61 -1.02
C ALA A 253 5.06 21.83 -1.89
N LEU A 254 4.24 22.88 -1.89
CA LEU A 254 4.52 24.15 -2.59
C LEU A 254 5.79 24.81 -2.04
N ALA A 255 5.93 24.90 -0.72
CA ALA A 255 7.13 25.45 -0.09
C ALA A 255 8.39 24.61 -0.42
N MET A 256 8.27 23.29 -0.36
CA MET A 256 9.36 22.38 -0.74
C MET A 256 9.73 22.54 -2.23
N LEU A 257 8.75 22.72 -3.11
CA LEU A 257 8.97 22.90 -4.55
C LEU A 257 9.78 24.17 -4.81
N GLU A 258 9.40 25.28 -4.20
CA GLU A 258 10.12 26.56 -4.32
C GLU A 258 11.56 26.45 -3.83
N GLU A 259 11.78 25.83 -2.66
CA GLU A 259 13.13 25.60 -2.11
C GLU A 259 13.97 24.75 -3.07
N GLN A 260 13.42 23.63 -3.55
CA GLN A 260 14.14 22.72 -4.45
C GLN A 260 14.46 23.38 -5.79
N GLN A 261 13.53 24.12 -6.38
CA GLN A 261 13.76 24.87 -7.63
C GLN A 261 14.85 25.92 -7.46
N SER A 262 14.84 26.67 -6.35
CA SER A 262 15.87 27.67 -6.04
C SER A 262 17.26 27.03 -5.90
N ARG A 263 17.38 25.92 -5.17
CA ARG A 263 18.64 25.17 -5.06
C ARG A 263 19.09 24.59 -6.39
N TRP A 264 18.15 24.03 -7.17
CA TRP A 264 18.42 23.43 -8.47
C TRP A 264 18.82 24.46 -9.52
N ALA A 265 18.53 25.75 -9.34
CA ALA A 265 18.99 26.82 -10.23
C ALA A 265 20.53 26.97 -10.25
N SER A 266 21.22 26.60 -9.15
CA SER A 266 22.68 26.67 -9.06
C SER A 266 23.38 25.60 -9.92
N PRO A 267 24.23 25.97 -10.89
CA PRO A 267 25.02 25.01 -11.67
C PRO A 267 25.95 24.14 -10.81
N ALA A 268 26.54 24.72 -9.75
CA ALA A 268 27.40 23.99 -8.82
C ALA A 268 26.62 22.92 -8.05
N PHE A 269 25.41 23.26 -7.58
CA PHE A 269 24.53 22.30 -6.91
C PHE A 269 24.13 21.14 -7.84
N ARG A 270 23.72 21.44 -9.07
CA ARG A 270 23.39 20.40 -10.07
C ARG A 270 24.58 19.49 -10.35
N ALA A 271 25.78 20.05 -10.49
CA ALA A 271 26.98 19.26 -10.72
C ALA A 271 27.30 18.33 -9.54
N ARG A 272 27.16 18.82 -8.30
CA ARG A 272 27.32 18.01 -7.09
C ARG A 272 26.28 16.89 -7.00
N GLN A 273 25.01 17.16 -7.33
CA GLN A 273 23.96 16.14 -7.32
C GLN A 273 24.19 15.05 -8.37
N ARG A 274 24.59 15.41 -9.60
CA ARG A 274 24.97 14.42 -10.63
C ARG A 274 26.18 13.58 -10.23
N ALA A 275 27.12 14.17 -9.49
CA ALA A 275 28.27 13.46 -8.94
C ALA A 275 27.84 12.42 -7.89
N LEU A 276 26.94 12.79 -6.97
CA LEU A 276 26.37 11.89 -5.96
C LEU A 276 25.57 10.74 -6.59
N ALA A 277 24.85 11.01 -7.68
CA ALA A 277 24.14 10.00 -8.46
C ALA A 277 25.07 9.11 -9.31
N GLY A 278 26.36 9.45 -9.42
CA GLY A 278 27.33 8.72 -10.24
C GLY A 278 27.18 8.92 -11.76
N GLU A 279 26.33 9.86 -12.18
CA GLU A 279 25.95 10.15 -13.57
C GLU A 279 26.87 11.17 -14.26
N ALA A 280 27.64 11.93 -13.49
CA ALA A 280 28.55 12.94 -14.04
C ALA A 280 29.72 12.28 -14.80
N SER A 281 29.97 12.75 -16.02
CA SER A 281 31.15 12.37 -16.80
C SER A 281 32.44 12.93 -16.19
N LEU A 282 33.57 12.34 -16.58
CA LEU A 282 34.89 12.78 -16.11
C LEU A 282 35.19 14.25 -16.48
N ALA A 283 34.70 14.72 -17.63
CA ALA A 283 34.83 16.10 -18.05
C ALA A 283 33.93 17.06 -17.24
N GLU A 284 32.72 16.62 -16.87
CA GLU A 284 31.82 17.38 -16.00
C GLU A 284 32.36 17.48 -14.58
N LEU A 285 32.84 16.37 -14.02
CA LEU A 285 33.45 16.34 -12.68
C LEU A 285 34.68 17.26 -12.62
N LYS A 286 35.55 17.24 -13.63
CA LYS A 286 36.69 18.17 -13.73
C LYS A 286 36.26 19.63 -13.76
N ARG A 287 35.24 19.98 -14.56
CA ARG A 287 34.71 21.36 -14.62
C ARG A 287 34.07 21.78 -13.30
N ALA A 288 33.29 20.90 -12.68
CA ALA A 288 32.64 21.16 -11.41
C ALA A 288 33.66 21.38 -10.28
N LEU A 289 34.71 20.56 -10.26
CA LEU A 289 35.80 20.67 -9.28
C LEU A 289 36.67 21.91 -9.55
N ALA A 290 36.87 22.30 -10.82
CA ALA A 290 37.56 23.56 -11.12
C ALA A 290 36.77 24.78 -10.59
N ALA A 291 35.44 24.71 -10.60
CA ALA A 291 34.58 25.74 -10.03
C ALA A 291 34.48 25.68 -8.49
N ASN A 292 34.68 24.51 -7.88
CA ASN A 292 34.66 24.30 -6.42
C ASN A 292 35.81 23.36 -6.01
N PRO A 293 37.06 23.85 -5.91
CA PRO A 293 38.26 23.02 -5.78
C PRO A 293 38.32 22.14 -4.53
N ASP A 294 37.65 22.57 -3.47
CA ASP A 294 37.66 21.95 -2.13
C ASP A 294 36.39 21.12 -1.86
N ASP A 295 35.55 20.91 -2.87
CA ASP A 295 34.37 20.05 -2.73
C ASP A 295 34.78 18.57 -2.67
N VAL A 296 34.88 18.06 -1.45
CA VAL A 296 35.25 16.67 -1.13
C VAL A 296 34.39 15.64 -1.85
N VAL A 297 33.10 15.92 -2.07
CA VAL A 297 32.19 15.02 -2.80
C VAL A 297 32.59 14.96 -4.28
N LEU A 298 32.91 16.11 -4.89
CA LEU A 298 33.38 16.15 -6.28
C LEU A 298 34.76 15.49 -6.43
N ILE A 299 35.67 15.66 -5.46
CA ILE A 299 36.98 14.98 -5.47
C ILE A 299 36.77 13.46 -5.41
N GLY A 300 35.96 12.99 -4.47
CA GLY A 300 35.67 11.55 -4.31
C GLY A 300 34.97 10.95 -5.53
N ALA A 301 33.97 11.64 -6.08
CA ALA A 301 33.28 11.22 -7.30
C ALA A 301 34.23 11.17 -8.51
N LEU A 302 35.18 12.10 -8.62
CA LEU A 302 36.21 12.09 -9.64
C LEU A 302 37.16 10.88 -9.47
N GLY A 303 37.55 10.54 -8.23
CA GLY A 303 38.29 9.32 -7.94
C GLY A 303 37.55 8.06 -8.36
N GLN A 304 36.25 7.97 -8.05
CA GLN A 304 35.40 6.85 -8.48
C GLN A 304 35.25 6.78 -10.01
N ALA A 305 35.12 7.92 -10.69
CA ALA A 305 35.09 7.98 -12.15
C ALA A 305 36.40 7.50 -12.78
N TYR A 306 37.56 7.90 -12.24
CA TYR A 306 38.86 7.37 -12.67
C TYR A 306 38.99 5.87 -12.44
N SER A 307 38.51 5.37 -11.29
CA SER A 307 38.50 3.94 -10.97
C SER A 307 37.69 3.14 -11.99
N ARG A 308 36.46 3.59 -12.31
CA ARG A 308 35.61 3.02 -13.36
C ARG A 308 36.28 3.04 -14.75
N ALA A 309 37.08 4.07 -15.04
CA ALA A 309 37.85 4.19 -16.27
C ALA A 309 39.20 3.42 -16.27
N ASN A 310 39.45 2.59 -15.25
CA ASN A 310 40.69 1.85 -15.03
C ASN A 310 41.96 2.73 -14.92
N GLN A 311 41.80 4.00 -14.55
CA GLN A 311 42.90 4.97 -14.36
C GLN A 311 43.32 5.01 -12.88
N ARG A 312 43.86 3.88 -12.39
CA ARG A 312 44.10 3.65 -10.95
C ARG A 312 44.96 4.70 -10.26
N ALA A 313 46.06 5.13 -10.88
CA ALA A 313 46.94 6.15 -10.29
C ALA A 313 46.20 7.48 -10.06
N LEU A 314 45.34 7.89 -11.01
CA LEU A 314 44.55 9.11 -10.89
C LEU A 314 43.43 8.96 -9.86
N ALA A 315 42.84 7.77 -9.75
CA ALA A 315 41.85 7.47 -8.72
C ALA A 315 42.45 7.58 -7.30
N ILE A 316 43.58 6.91 -7.07
CA ILE A 316 44.32 6.94 -5.79
C ILE A 316 44.65 8.37 -5.40
N ALA A 317 45.18 9.16 -6.34
CA ALA A 317 45.51 10.56 -6.07
C ALA A 317 44.29 11.40 -5.61
N GLN A 318 43.08 11.11 -6.10
CA GLN A 318 41.88 11.79 -5.61
C GLN A 318 41.42 11.26 -4.25
N PHE A 319 41.45 9.96 -4.02
CA PHE A 319 41.08 9.40 -2.71
C PHE A 319 42.03 9.84 -1.60
N GLU A 320 43.33 9.93 -1.87
CA GLU A 320 44.31 10.51 -0.95
C GLU A 320 44.04 11.99 -0.65
N ARG A 321 43.46 12.75 -1.60
CA ARG A 321 43.02 14.12 -1.32
C ARG A 321 41.82 14.12 -0.39
N VAL A 322 40.81 13.28 -0.64
CA VAL A 322 39.65 13.13 0.25
C VAL A 322 40.09 12.78 1.68
N LEU A 323 40.97 11.78 1.84
CA LEU A 323 41.41 11.29 3.15
C LEU A 323 42.20 12.33 3.97
N ARG A 324 42.79 13.33 3.32
CA ARG A 324 43.50 14.44 3.96
C ARG A 324 42.57 15.49 4.57
N GLU A 325 41.28 15.46 4.26
CA GLU A 325 40.32 16.45 4.76
C GLU A 325 40.06 16.28 6.28
N PRO A 326 40.20 17.36 7.08
CA PRO A 326 39.84 17.35 8.49
C PRO A 326 38.33 17.14 8.66
N GLY A 327 37.93 16.22 9.56
CA GLY A 327 36.51 15.98 9.83
C GLY A 327 35.75 15.18 8.76
N LEU A 328 36.45 14.45 7.88
CA LEU A 328 35.81 13.53 6.95
C LEU A 328 35.01 12.43 7.68
N ASP A 329 33.69 12.48 7.52
CA ASP A 329 32.78 11.40 7.90
C ASP A 329 32.94 10.20 6.96
N ASP A 330 32.79 8.99 7.51
CA ASP A 330 32.82 7.73 6.77
C ASP A 330 34.14 7.48 5.98
N ARG A 331 35.28 7.68 6.67
CA ARG A 331 36.63 7.37 6.16
C ARG A 331 36.78 5.97 5.57
N ALA A 332 36.01 5.00 6.04
CA ALA A 332 36.07 3.60 5.58
C ALA A 332 35.61 3.41 4.12
N LYS A 333 34.87 4.37 3.57
CA LYS A 333 34.37 4.35 2.19
C LYS A 333 35.46 4.57 1.13
N TRP A 334 36.53 5.29 1.47
CA TRP A 334 37.52 5.83 0.53
C TRP A 334 38.86 5.09 0.62
#